data_AF-A0AAE4R879-F1
#
_entry.id   AF-A0AAE4R879-F1
#
_cell.length_a   1.000
_cell.length_b   1.000
_cell.length_c   1.000
_cell.angle_alpha   90.00
_cell.angle_beta   90.00
_cell.angle_gamma   90.00
#
_symmetry.space_group_name_H-M   'P 1'
#
loop_
_entity.id
_entity.type
_entity.pdbx_description
1 polymer ?
#
loop_
_entity_poly.entity_id
_entity_poly.type
_entity_poly.pdbx_seq_one_letter_code
_entity_poly.pdbx_strand_id
1 'polypeptide(L)'
;MDIDNTQDIIDVRDIIERVEALEETSNGSVVDGSAGDEYEGHEDDHEEYAELKALLDELRDNGGDERWRGDWYPVTLIRDSYFKEYAQDFAEEIGAVPSEYTWPTSYIDWDAAVRDLKMDYTSVEYDGVTYWYR
;
A
#
# COMPACT_ATOMS: atom_id res chain seq x y z
N MET A 1 -3.99 -7.57 -11.07
CA MET A 1 -2.78 -7.47 -10.22
C MET A 1 -3.26 -7.89 -8.86
N ASP A 2 -2.68 -8.93 -8.27
CA ASP A 2 -3.06 -9.36 -6.92
C ASP A 2 -2.33 -8.46 -5.93
N ILE A 3 -3.07 -7.84 -5.01
CA ILE A 3 -2.52 -6.93 -4.00
C ILE A 3 -2.44 -7.69 -2.69
N ASP A 4 -1.23 -7.98 -2.23
CA ASP A 4 -1.01 -8.79 -1.02
C ASP A 4 -0.07 -8.11 -0.03
N ASN A 5 -0.11 -8.56 1.23
CA ASN A 5 0.72 -8.05 2.33
C ASN A 5 2.18 -8.54 2.29
N THR A 6 2.57 -9.25 1.23
CA THR A 6 3.96 -9.71 1.02
C THR A 6 4.78 -8.69 0.24
N GLN A 7 4.11 -7.74 -0.42
CA GLN A 7 4.75 -6.66 -1.16
C GLN A 7 5.50 -5.69 -0.24
N ASP A 8 6.73 -5.37 -0.60
CA ASP A 8 7.57 -4.40 0.12
C ASP A 8 7.10 -2.95 -0.07
N ILE A 9 6.55 -2.67 -1.25
CA ILE A 9 5.92 -1.39 -1.61
C ILE A 9 4.57 -1.68 -2.25
N ILE A 10 3.52 -1.03 -1.76
CA ILE A 10 2.19 -1.07 -2.36
C ILE A 10 1.85 0.34 -2.89
N ASP A 11 1.37 0.39 -4.13
CA ASP A 11 0.83 1.61 -4.74
C ASP A 11 -0.67 1.70 -4.45
N VAL A 12 -1.11 2.76 -3.79
CA VAL A 12 -2.52 2.93 -3.42
C VAL A 12 -3.42 3.09 -4.64
N ARG A 13 -2.87 3.49 -5.79
CA ARG A 13 -3.63 3.56 -7.05
C ARG A 13 -4.02 2.18 -7.53
N ASP A 14 -3.16 1.19 -7.33
CA ASP A 14 -3.49 -0.21 -7.65
C ASP A 14 -4.62 -0.71 -6.74
N ILE A 15 -4.61 -0.34 -5.45
CA ILE A 15 -5.70 -0.65 -4.51
C ILE A 15 -7.02 -0.03 -4.99
N ILE A 16 -6.99 1.25 -5.36
CA ILE A 16 -8.17 1.96 -5.86
C ILE A 16 -8.72 1.28 -7.12
N GLU A 17 -7.85 0.96 -8.09
CA GLU A 17 -8.25 0.26 -9.31
C GLU A 17 -8.88 -1.11 -9.01
N ARG A 18 -8.30 -1.87 -8.07
CA ARG A 18 -8.82 -3.17 -7.67
C ARG A 18 -10.19 -3.06 -7.00
N VAL A 19 -10.36 -2.09 -6.11
CA VAL A 19 -11.64 -1.81 -5.44
C VAL A 19 -12.72 -1.43 -6.46
N GLU A 20 -12.41 -0.58 -7.45
CA GLU A 20 -13.37 -0.22 -8.50
C GLU A 20 -13.76 -1.40 -9.38
N ALA A 21 -12.80 -2.26 -9.74
CA ALA A 21 -13.07 -3.48 -10.51
C ALA A 21 -13.98 -4.47 -9.76
N LEU A 22 -13.77 -4.61 -8.44
CA LEU A 22 -14.61 -5.45 -7.56
C LEU A 22 -16.02 -4.86 -7.42
N GLU A 23 -16.16 -3.55 -7.27
CA GLU A 23 -17.47 -2.86 -7.25
C GLU A 23 -18.23 -3.04 -8.58
N GLU A 24 -17.55 -2.89 -9.73
CA GLU A 24 -18.17 -3.06 -11.05
C GLU A 24 -18.63 -4.50 -11.26
N THR A 25 -17.82 -5.49 -10.87
CA THR A 25 -18.15 -6.91 -10.96
C THR A 25 -19.36 -7.26 -10.08
N SER A 26 -19.40 -6.75 -8.85
CA SER A 26 -20.53 -6.93 -7.93
C SER A 26 -21.82 -6.28 -8.46
N ASN A 27 -21.73 -5.04 -8.96
CA ASN A 27 -22.88 -4.29 -9.46
C ASN A 27 -23.33 -4.72 -10.87
N GLY A 28 -22.47 -5.37 -11.67
CA GLY A 28 -22.78 -5.93 -12.99
C GLY A 28 -23.57 -7.23 -12.95
N SER A 29 -23.67 -7.89 -11.79
CA SER A 29 -24.39 -9.17 -11.59
C SER A 29 -25.93 -9.03 -11.58
N VAL A 30 -26.48 -7.83 -11.80
CA VAL A 30 -27.94 -7.63 -11.98
C VAL A 30 -28.37 -7.68 -13.45
N VAL A 31 -28.11 -8.79 -14.16
CA VAL A 31 -28.77 -9.07 -15.45
C VAL A 31 -29.22 -10.53 -15.56
N ASP A 32 -30.55 -10.68 -15.46
CA ASP A 32 -31.40 -11.74 -16.03
C ASP A 32 -31.35 -13.15 -15.42
N GLY A 33 -32.04 -13.32 -14.29
CA GLY A 33 -33.21 -14.22 -14.21
C GLY A 33 -33.08 -15.68 -14.67
N SER A 34 -31.91 -16.31 -14.66
CA SER A 34 -31.77 -17.74 -14.99
C SER A 34 -31.12 -18.51 -13.84
N ALA A 35 -31.90 -19.44 -13.30
CA ALA A 35 -31.49 -20.34 -12.24
C ALA A 35 -30.45 -21.35 -12.74
N GLY A 36 -29.38 -21.49 -11.98
CA GLY A 36 -28.54 -22.69 -11.95
C GLY A 36 -27.21 -22.56 -12.66
N ASP A 37 -26.19 -22.07 -11.94
CA ASP A 37 -24.86 -22.66 -11.93
C ASP A 37 -24.21 -22.30 -10.58
N GLU A 38 -23.45 -23.23 -10.01
CA GLU A 38 -22.80 -23.11 -8.71
C GLU A 38 -21.68 -22.06 -8.80
N TYR A 39 -21.97 -20.83 -8.36
CA TYR A 39 -21.01 -19.72 -8.32
C TYR A 39 -20.11 -19.84 -7.09
N GLU A 40 -19.04 -20.61 -7.22
CA GLU A 40 -18.05 -20.90 -6.16
C GLU A 40 -16.96 -19.82 -6.01
N GLY A 41 -17.13 -18.62 -6.62
CA GLY A 41 -16.07 -17.60 -6.74
C GLY A 41 -16.43 -16.19 -6.25
N HIS A 42 -17.47 -16.02 -5.42
CA HIS A 42 -17.91 -14.70 -4.94
C HIS A 42 -17.55 -14.39 -3.47
N GLU A 43 -17.17 -15.38 -2.67
CA GLU A 43 -16.81 -15.14 -1.26
C GLU A 43 -15.44 -14.46 -1.15
N ASP A 44 -14.42 -14.99 -1.82
CA ASP A 44 -13.06 -14.41 -1.83
C ASP A 44 -13.04 -12.95 -2.32
N ASP A 45 -13.75 -12.65 -3.42
CA ASP A 45 -13.86 -11.29 -3.97
C ASP A 45 -14.56 -10.32 -2.99
N HIS A 46 -15.53 -10.80 -2.21
CA HIS A 46 -16.23 -9.97 -1.23
C HIS A 46 -15.37 -9.70 0.01
N GLU A 47 -14.60 -10.70 0.47
CA GLU A 47 -13.63 -10.54 1.56
C GLU A 47 -12.50 -9.58 1.15
N GLU A 48 -11.89 -9.78 -0.02
CA GLU A 48 -10.87 -8.88 -0.56
C GLU A 48 -11.39 -7.43 -0.69
N TYR A 49 -12.60 -7.26 -1.24
CA TYR A 49 -13.22 -5.95 -1.36
C TYR A 49 -13.39 -5.28 0.02
N ALA A 50 -13.86 -6.02 1.02
CA ALA A 50 -14.06 -5.48 2.36
C ALA A 50 -12.73 -5.07 3.02
N GLU A 51 -11.67 -5.86 2.84
CA GLU A 51 -10.34 -5.59 3.37
C GLU A 51 -9.69 -4.36 2.72
N LEU A 52 -9.64 -4.33 1.39
CA LEU A 52 -9.08 -3.19 0.65
C LEU A 52 -9.89 -1.90 0.91
N LYS A 53 -11.21 -2.02 1.04
CA LYS A 53 -12.05 -0.87 1.36
C LYS A 53 -11.79 -0.35 2.78
N ALA A 54 -11.62 -1.24 3.75
CA ALA A 54 -11.26 -0.87 5.12
C ALA A 54 -9.89 -0.17 5.17
N LEU A 55 -8.91 -0.68 4.41
CA LEU A 55 -7.60 -0.05 4.27
C LEU A 55 -7.71 1.37 3.70
N LEU A 56 -8.47 1.56 2.60
CA LEU A 56 -8.69 2.89 2.04
C LEU A 56 -9.40 3.83 3.03
N ASP A 57 -10.41 3.35 3.75
CA ASP A 57 -11.12 4.16 4.74
C ASP A 57 -10.20 4.62 5.89
N GLU A 58 -9.19 3.84 6.27
CA GLU A 58 -8.16 4.24 7.24
C GLU A 58 -7.17 5.26 6.65
N LEU A 59 -6.82 5.14 5.38
CA LEU A 59 -5.90 6.07 4.71
C LEU A 59 -6.55 7.42 4.34
N ARG A 60 -7.87 7.46 4.27
CA ARG A 60 -8.64 8.64 3.85
C ARG A 60 -8.28 9.89 4.65
N ASP A 61 -7.99 10.98 3.93
CA ASP A 61 -7.69 12.32 4.46
C ASP A 61 -6.45 12.38 5.37
N ASN A 62 -5.62 11.34 5.38
CA ASN A 62 -4.37 11.32 6.15
C ASN A 62 -3.15 11.82 5.33
N GLY A 63 -3.39 12.67 4.33
CA GLY A 63 -2.35 13.25 3.48
C GLY A 63 -2.27 12.59 2.10
N GLY A 64 -1.16 12.84 1.40
CA GLY A 64 -0.87 12.26 0.09
C GLY A 64 -1.21 13.11 -1.13
N ASP A 65 -0.84 12.58 -2.29
CA ASP A 65 -0.90 13.26 -3.59
C ASP A 65 -1.97 12.68 -4.54
N GLU A 66 -2.63 11.59 -4.15
CA GLU A 66 -3.67 10.95 -4.96
C GLU A 66 -5.06 11.38 -4.50
N ARG A 67 -5.93 11.72 -5.46
CA ARG A 67 -7.29 12.20 -5.15
C ARG A 67 -8.32 11.28 -5.78
N TRP A 68 -9.06 10.58 -4.93
CA TRP A 68 -10.09 9.65 -5.35
C TRP A 68 -11.41 9.92 -4.62
N ARG A 69 -12.52 9.98 -5.38
CA ARG A 69 -13.89 10.24 -4.89
C ARG A 69 -14.08 11.47 -3.97
N GLY A 70 -13.14 12.42 -4.00
CA GLY A 70 -13.22 13.67 -3.25
C GLY A 70 -12.29 13.73 -2.04
N ASP A 71 -11.71 12.61 -1.65
CA ASP A 71 -10.77 12.50 -0.54
C ASP A 71 -9.32 12.37 -1.05
N TRP A 72 -8.36 12.57 -0.15
CA TRP A 72 -6.92 12.44 -0.43
C TRP A 72 -6.34 11.17 0.19
N TYR A 73 -5.43 10.54 -0.55
CA TYR A 73 -4.77 9.30 -0.19
C TYR A 73 -3.26 9.39 -0.43
N PRO A 74 -2.44 8.74 0.42
CA PRO A 74 -1.02 8.54 0.11
C PRO A 74 -0.88 7.71 -1.16
N VAL A 75 0.23 7.87 -1.86
CA VAL A 75 0.51 7.10 -3.09
C VAL A 75 1.20 5.78 -2.76
N THR A 76 2.08 5.79 -1.77
CA THR A 76 3.01 4.68 -1.51
C THR A 76 2.89 4.20 -0.07
N LEU A 77 2.69 2.90 0.11
CA LEU A 77 2.78 2.20 1.39
C LEU A 77 4.09 1.40 1.42
N ILE A 78 4.89 1.57 2.46
CA ILE A 78 6.21 0.93 2.60
C ILE A 78 6.17 -0.05 3.76
N ARG A 79 6.47 -1.31 3.50
CA ARG A 79 6.43 -2.36 4.53
C ARG A 79 7.45 -2.09 5.64
N ASP A 80 7.08 -2.29 6.89
CA ASP A 80 7.97 -2.03 8.04
C ASP A 80 9.31 -2.79 7.95
N SER A 81 9.26 -4.06 7.53
CA SER A 81 10.45 -4.91 7.33
C SER A 81 11.37 -4.44 6.21
N TYR A 82 10.83 -3.72 5.23
CA TYR A 82 11.56 -3.19 4.07
C TYR A 82 12.01 -1.74 4.26
N PHE A 83 11.46 -1.04 5.26
CA PHE A 83 11.67 0.40 5.46
C PHE A 83 13.16 0.81 5.54
N LYS A 84 14.02 -0.09 6.06
CA LYS A 84 15.47 0.15 6.11
C LYS A 84 16.11 0.22 4.73
N GLU A 85 15.74 -0.69 3.83
CA GLU A 85 16.22 -0.71 2.45
C GLU A 85 15.69 0.52 1.70
N TYR A 86 14.39 0.82 1.86
CA TYR A 86 13.80 2.06 1.37
C TYR A 86 14.56 3.32 1.83
N ALA A 87 14.93 3.41 3.12
CA ALA A 87 15.64 4.57 3.65
C ALA A 87 17.06 4.70 3.07
N GLN A 88 17.72 3.58 2.75
CA GLN A 88 19.02 3.57 2.08
C GLN A 88 18.89 4.08 0.65
N ASP A 89 17.97 3.50 -0.12
CA ASP A 89 17.70 3.89 -1.51
C ASP A 89 17.31 5.37 -1.59
N PHE A 90 16.39 5.82 -0.72
CA PHE A 90 15.98 7.21 -0.64
C PHE A 90 17.16 8.16 -0.37
N ALA A 91 18.06 7.79 0.54
CA ALA A 91 19.24 8.60 0.86
C ALA A 91 20.23 8.68 -0.32
N GLU A 92 20.35 7.62 -1.11
CA GLU A 92 21.14 7.62 -2.35
C GLU A 92 20.49 8.48 -3.44
N GLU A 93 19.18 8.34 -3.65
CA GLU A 93 18.42 9.08 -4.66
C GLU A 93 18.47 10.60 -4.46
N ILE A 94 18.36 11.06 -3.21
CA ILE A 94 18.45 12.51 -2.90
C ILE A 94 19.90 13.01 -2.84
N GLY A 95 20.90 12.11 -2.98
CA GLY A 95 22.32 12.43 -2.89
C GLY A 95 22.82 12.75 -1.48
N ALA A 96 22.09 12.35 -0.43
CA ALA A 96 22.52 12.49 0.95
C ALA A 96 23.66 11.51 1.30
N VAL A 97 23.66 10.34 0.65
CA VAL A 97 24.72 9.33 0.76
C VAL A 97 25.21 9.00 -0.65
N PRO A 98 26.47 9.28 -1.01
CA PRO A 98 26.97 8.93 -2.33
C PRO A 98 27.20 7.41 -2.42
N SER A 99 26.58 6.75 -3.39
CA SER A 99 26.72 5.31 -3.65
C SER A 99 28.14 4.91 -4.13
N GLU A 100 28.93 5.88 -4.61
CA GLU A 100 30.29 5.67 -5.09
C GLU A 100 31.32 5.38 -3.97
N TYR A 101 30.99 5.73 -2.72
CA TYR A 101 31.89 5.52 -1.57
C TYR A 101 31.37 4.38 -0.70
N THR A 102 32.22 3.41 -0.36
CA THR A 102 31.94 2.38 0.65
C THR A 102 32.34 2.83 2.05
N TRP A 103 33.38 3.67 2.17
CA TRP A 103 33.79 4.30 3.42
C TRP A 103 33.64 5.82 3.26
N PRO A 104 32.99 6.54 4.20
CA PRO A 104 32.49 6.09 5.51
C PRO A 104 31.04 5.56 5.53
N THR A 105 30.34 5.51 4.40
CA THR A 105 28.90 5.20 4.28
C THR A 105 28.49 3.83 4.85
N SER A 106 29.36 2.82 4.77
CA SER A 106 29.13 1.49 5.37
C SER A 106 29.08 1.48 6.90
N TYR A 107 29.43 2.59 7.56
CA TYR A 107 29.40 2.73 9.03
C TYR A 107 28.24 3.60 9.52
N ILE A 108 27.30 3.96 8.64
CA ILE A 108 26.08 4.68 9.03
C ILE A 108 25.21 3.75 9.89
N ASP A 109 24.74 4.26 11.04
CA ASP A 109 23.73 3.60 11.85
C ASP A 109 22.36 3.80 11.20
N TRP A 110 22.05 2.92 10.24
CA TRP A 110 20.79 2.93 9.52
C TRP A 110 19.58 2.65 10.41
N ASP A 111 19.76 1.92 11.52
CA ASP A 111 18.64 1.67 12.44
C ASP A 111 18.26 2.94 13.20
N ALA A 112 19.24 3.79 13.54
CA ALA A 112 18.96 5.15 14.03
C ALA A 112 18.32 6.04 12.96
N ALA A 113 18.85 6.02 11.73
CA ALA A 113 18.31 6.82 10.63
C ALA A 113 16.84 6.45 10.33
N VAL A 114 16.50 5.17 10.31
CA VAL A 114 15.13 4.68 10.11
C VAL A 114 14.20 5.14 11.23
N ARG A 115 14.62 5.05 12.50
CA ARG A 115 13.81 5.52 13.63
C ARG A 115 13.50 7.01 13.50
N ASP A 116 14.48 7.80 13.09
CA ASP A 116 14.30 9.24 12.93
C ASP A 116 13.44 9.57 11.71
N LEU A 117 13.66 8.88 10.59
CA LEU A 117 12.87 9.07 9.36
C LEU A 117 11.39 8.71 9.57
N LYS A 118 11.10 7.63 10.31
CA LYS A 118 9.72 7.22 10.62
C LYS A 118 8.91 8.26 11.39
N MET A 119 9.55 9.24 12.04
CA MET A 119 8.82 10.33 12.71
C MET A 119 8.00 11.19 11.73
N ASP A 120 8.40 11.23 10.45
CA ASP A 120 7.69 11.95 9.39
C ASP A 120 6.66 11.06 8.66
N TYR A 121 6.49 9.80 9.08
CA TYR A 121 5.57 8.82 8.49
C TYR A 121 4.50 8.41 9.50
N THR A 122 3.35 8.00 8.98
CA THR A 122 2.26 7.38 9.73
C THR A 122 2.14 5.91 9.33
N SER A 123 1.70 5.05 10.24
CA SER A 123 1.55 3.61 9.98
C SER A 123 0.09 3.21 9.80
N VAL A 124 -0.14 2.15 9.02
CA VAL A 124 -1.42 1.43 8.87
C VAL A 124 -1.16 -0.07 8.97
N GLU A 125 -2.14 -0.83 9.47
CA GLU A 125 -2.08 -2.29 9.51
C GLU A 125 -2.89 -2.88 8.35
N TYR A 126 -2.25 -3.76 7.56
CA TYR A 126 -2.89 -4.49 6.48
C TYR A 126 -2.57 -5.98 6.61
N ASP A 127 -3.59 -6.81 6.83
CA ASP A 127 -3.48 -8.26 7.05
C ASP A 127 -2.34 -8.64 8.03
N GLY A 128 -2.32 -7.98 9.20
CA GLY A 128 -1.33 -8.20 10.26
C GLY A 128 0.09 -7.72 9.97
N VAL A 129 0.29 -6.97 8.88
CA VAL A 129 1.57 -6.36 8.49
C VAL A 129 1.47 -4.84 8.59
N THR A 130 2.46 -4.24 9.24
CA THR A 130 2.58 -2.78 9.32
C THR A 130 3.17 -2.19 8.04
N TYR A 131 2.47 -1.21 7.49
CA TYR A 131 2.94 -0.36 6.40
C TYR A 131 3.05 1.10 6.84
N TRP A 132 3.98 1.84 6.22
CA TRP A 132 4.25 3.24 6.50
C TRP A 132 3.95 4.10 5.28
N TYR A 133 3.34 5.26 5.51
CA TYR A 133 2.96 6.23 4.49
C TYR A 133 3.14 7.66 4.99
N ARG A 134 3.06 8.64 4.09
CA ARG A 134 3.22 10.07 4.38
C ARG A 134 2.23 10.89 3.58
#